data_AF-A0A7V9TCS4-F1
#
_entry.id   AF-A0A7V9TCS4-F1
#
_cell.length_a   1.000
_cell.length_b   1.000
_cell.length_c   1.000
_cell.angle_alpha   90.00
_cell.angle_beta   90.00
_cell.angle_gamma   90.00
#
_symmetry.space_group_name_H-M   'P 1'
#
loop_
_entity.id
_entity.type
_entity.pdbx_description
1 polymer ?
#
loop_
_entity_poly.entity_id
_entity_poly.type
_entity_poly.pdbx_seq_one_letter_code
_entity_poly.pdbx_strand_id
1 'polypeptide(L)'
;MSFNLPPARTLLRTFKAGCLFLFVVSIILPARAADTTGRIVCRPEFAAERRQVIADQLRKITGFDKLYFDEDGALRHGDTYSGGSSAARELISSAVSGQHLLIFEDASNRDDVVFCRIVGGRWVSDAATKPPVQIVLIDFTDFSRVMGDREALAAFNVGWGVLHELSHAVHDSLDAHRAGEVGECEELINRMRRECAVAERAEYFFTFYPGTERSEFKTRYVRLAFDEQRPETGKKRRLWLMWDAVLVGGLK
;
A
#
# COMPACT_ATOMS: atom_id res chain seq x y z
N MET A 1 -21.42 40.51 30.17
CA MET A 1 -20.68 40.36 28.90
C MET A 1 -20.59 38.88 28.61
N SER A 2 -21.45 38.37 27.75
CA SER A 2 -21.54 36.95 27.41
C SER A 2 -21.02 36.76 25.98
N PHE A 3 -19.97 35.98 25.83
CA PHE A 3 -19.42 35.63 24.51
C PHE A 3 -20.16 34.42 23.96
N ASN A 4 -21.00 34.66 22.95
CA ASN A 4 -21.56 33.60 22.12
C ASN A 4 -20.51 33.18 21.08
N LEU A 5 -19.99 31.96 21.20
CA LEU A 5 -19.23 31.32 20.13
C LEU A 5 -20.20 30.65 19.14
N PRO A 6 -19.98 30.78 17.81
CA PRO A 6 -20.82 30.12 16.83
C PRO A 6 -20.48 28.63 16.70
N PRO A 7 -21.44 27.80 16.24
CA PRO A 7 -21.25 26.35 16.13
C PRO A 7 -20.28 26.00 15.00
N ALA A 8 -19.40 25.03 15.28
CA ALA A 8 -18.49 24.45 14.31
C ALA A 8 -19.28 23.79 13.16
N ARG A 9 -19.16 24.35 11.95
CA ARG A 9 -19.70 23.74 10.74
C ARG A 9 -18.73 22.68 10.23
N THR A 10 -19.10 21.41 10.41
CA THR A 10 -18.43 20.25 9.82
C THR A 10 -18.69 20.24 8.31
N LEU A 11 -17.72 20.72 7.52
CA LEU A 11 -17.76 20.66 6.06
C LEU A 11 -17.33 19.25 5.61
N LEU A 12 -18.27 18.32 5.61
CA LEU A 12 -18.11 17.01 4.99
C LEU A 12 -18.19 17.19 3.46
N ARG A 13 -17.05 17.41 2.81
CA ARG A 13 -16.99 17.35 1.34
C ARG A 13 -17.04 15.88 0.93
N THR A 14 -18.12 15.50 0.27
CA THR A 14 -18.25 14.25 -0.47
C THR A 14 -17.18 14.20 -1.56
N PHE A 15 -16.21 13.31 -1.40
CA PHE A 15 -15.29 12.95 -2.49
C PHE A 15 -16.12 12.24 -3.56
N LYS A 16 -16.40 12.93 -4.67
CA LYS A 16 -17.02 12.31 -5.84
C LYS A 16 -16.00 11.39 -6.50
N ALA A 17 -16.39 10.12 -6.54
CA ALA A 17 -16.07 9.08 -7.51
C ALA A 17 -15.22 9.52 -8.72
N GLY A 18 -14.06 8.89 -8.84
CA GLY A 18 -13.59 8.22 -10.06
C GLY A 18 -13.64 9.01 -11.37
N CYS A 19 -12.64 9.83 -11.62
CA CYS A 19 -12.16 10.02 -12.99
C CYS A 19 -11.24 8.85 -13.34
N LEU A 20 -11.81 7.87 -14.06
CA LEU A 20 -11.06 6.77 -14.68
C LEU A 20 -10.24 7.33 -15.86
N PHE A 21 -9.09 7.95 -15.58
CA PHE A 21 -8.09 8.21 -16.61
C PHE A 21 -7.38 6.90 -16.92
N LEU A 22 -7.75 6.29 -18.05
CA LEU A 22 -7.04 5.16 -18.65
C LEU A 22 -5.72 5.66 -19.24
N PHE A 23 -4.66 5.70 -18.42
CA PHE A 23 -3.30 5.80 -18.96
C PHE A 23 -2.94 4.46 -19.62
N VAL A 24 -2.79 4.49 -20.95
CA VAL A 24 -2.36 3.34 -21.74
C VAL A 24 -0.83 3.29 -21.71
N VAL A 25 -0.26 2.42 -20.89
CA VAL A 25 1.18 2.13 -20.91
C VAL A 25 1.41 0.90 -21.80
N SER A 26 1.97 1.10 -22.98
CA SER A 26 2.37 0.00 -23.88
C SER A 26 3.72 -0.58 -23.44
N ILE A 27 3.77 -1.89 -23.19
CA ILE A 27 4.92 -2.57 -22.58
C ILE A 27 5.72 -3.38 -23.61
N ILE A 28 6.96 -2.97 -23.91
CA ILE A 28 7.93 -3.83 -24.60
C ILE A 28 8.76 -4.55 -23.52
N LEU A 29 8.29 -5.72 -23.07
CA LEU A 29 9.11 -6.64 -22.28
C LEU A 29 10.03 -7.41 -23.25
N PRO A 30 11.35 -7.44 -23.04
CA PRO A 30 12.20 -8.37 -23.78
C PRO A 30 11.70 -9.80 -23.55
N ALA A 31 11.67 -10.60 -24.62
CA ALA A 31 11.04 -11.94 -24.68
C ALA A 31 11.73 -13.03 -23.83
N ARG A 32 12.37 -12.66 -22.71
CA ARG A 32 12.94 -13.60 -21.73
C ARG A 32 11.97 -14.04 -20.63
N ALA A 33 10.74 -13.55 -20.62
CA ALA A 33 9.71 -13.94 -19.65
C ALA A 33 9.08 -15.33 -19.91
N ALA A 34 9.77 -16.24 -20.61
CA ALA A 34 9.18 -17.50 -21.06
C ALA A 34 9.29 -18.67 -20.06
N ASP A 35 10.00 -18.52 -18.94
CA ASP A 35 10.10 -19.58 -17.92
C ASP A 35 10.23 -19.06 -16.48
N THR A 36 9.77 -17.83 -16.22
CA THR A 36 9.67 -17.34 -14.85
C THR A 36 8.46 -17.98 -14.19
N THR A 37 8.68 -19.05 -13.42
CA THR A 37 7.67 -19.68 -12.56
C THR A 37 7.06 -18.72 -11.52
N GLY A 38 7.65 -17.53 -11.32
CA GLY A 38 7.12 -16.49 -10.44
C GLY A 38 6.15 -15.55 -11.15
N ARG A 39 4.97 -15.36 -10.55
CA ARG A 39 3.93 -14.44 -11.05
C ARG A 39 4.04 -13.01 -10.57
N ILE A 40 4.96 -12.70 -9.65
CA ILE A 40 5.29 -11.34 -9.25
C ILE A 40 6.67 -11.02 -9.83
N VAL A 41 6.77 -9.98 -10.67
CA VAL A 41 8.01 -9.57 -11.34
C VAL A 41 8.22 -8.06 -11.22
N CYS A 42 9.46 -7.63 -11.07
CA CYS A 42 9.84 -6.22 -11.16
C CYS A 42 10.14 -5.83 -12.61
N ARG A 43 9.86 -4.57 -12.95
CA ARG A 43 10.38 -3.98 -14.18
C ARG A 43 11.92 -3.99 -14.21
N PRO A 44 12.55 -4.07 -15.40
CA PRO A 44 14.02 -4.00 -15.51
C PRO A 44 14.62 -2.75 -14.87
N GLU A 45 13.98 -1.60 -15.03
CA GLU A 45 14.36 -0.30 -14.47
C GLU A 45 14.14 -0.19 -12.95
N PHE A 46 13.47 -1.16 -12.34
CA PHE A 46 13.23 -1.18 -10.90
C PHE A 46 14.54 -1.44 -10.16
N ALA A 47 15.08 -0.41 -9.51
CA ALA A 47 16.40 -0.45 -8.87
C ALA A 47 16.55 -1.60 -7.85
N ALA A 48 17.73 -2.23 -7.83
CA ALA A 48 18.00 -3.39 -6.98
C ALA A 48 17.81 -3.10 -5.49
N GLU A 49 18.16 -1.89 -5.05
CA GLU A 49 17.98 -1.42 -3.68
C GLU A 49 16.50 -1.41 -3.29
N ARG A 50 15.62 -1.01 -4.21
CA ARG A 50 14.17 -0.99 -3.97
C ARG A 50 13.58 -2.38 -3.90
N ARG A 51 14.07 -3.31 -4.74
CA ARG A 51 13.73 -4.74 -4.66
C ARG A 51 14.11 -5.29 -3.29
N GLN A 52 15.32 -4.96 -2.81
CA GLN A 52 15.79 -5.37 -1.50
C GLN A 52 14.93 -4.79 -0.37
N VAL A 53 14.56 -3.51 -0.43
CA VAL A 53 13.69 -2.88 0.56
C VAL A 53 12.33 -3.59 0.63
N ILE A 54 11.69 -3.89 -0.51
CA ILE A 54 10.43 -4.64 -0.53
C ILE A 54 10.64 -6.03 0.08
N ALA A 55 11.65 -6.77 -0.37
CA ALA A 55 11.92 -8.12 0.13
C ALA A 55 12.19 -8.13 1.64
N ASP A 56 12.92 -7.16 2.17
CA ASP A 56 13.19 -7.03 3.60
C ASP A 56 11.94 -6.75 4.42
N GLN A 57 11.08 -5.85 3.95
CA GLN A 57 9.82 -5.56 4.66
C GLN A 57 8.87 -6.75 4.59
N LEU A 58 8.74 -7.39 3.42
CA LEU A 58 7.92 -8.59 3.27
C LEU A 58 8.46 -9.75 4.12
N ARG A 59 9.78 -9.96 4.22
CA ARG A 59 10.37 -10.96 5.14
C ARG A 59 10.01 -10.69 6.59
N LYS A 60 10.12 -9.45 7.05
CA LYS A 60 9.73 -9.07 8.42
C LYS A 60 8.26 -9.35 8.70
N ILE A 61 7.38 -9.09 7.74
CA ILE A 61 5.93 -9.29 7.88
C ILE A 61 5.56 -10.77 7.79
N THR A 62 6.08 -11.48 6.79
CA THR A 62 5.73 -12.89 6.51
C THR A 62 6.47 -13.89 7.41
N GLY A 63 7.63 -13.51 7.94
CA GLY A 63 8.53 -14.41 8.63
C GLY A 63 9.31 -15.36 7.72
N PHE A 64 9.18 -15.28 6.38
CA PHE A 64 9.95 -16.13 5.47
C PHE A 64 11.46 -15.92 5.63
N ASP A 65 12.21 -17.01 5.79
CA ASP A 65 13.68 -16.92 5.91
C ASP A 65 14.31 -16.49 4.58
N LYS A 66 13.78 -17.06 3.49
CA LYS A 66 14.15 -16.77 2.11
C LYS A 66 12.95 -16.17 1.40
N LEU A 67 12.97 -14.86 1.19
CA LEU A 67 12.09 -14.16 0.27
C LEU A 67 12.88 -13.03 -0.37
N TYR A 68 13.02 -13.06 -1.70
CA TYR A 68 13.94 -12.23 -2.47
C TYR A 68 13.50 -12.12 -3.94
N PHE A 69 14.04 -11.15 -4.66
CA PHE A 69 13.90 -11.06 -6.12
C PHE A 69 15.10 -11.72 -6.79
N ASP A 70 14.87 -12.63 -7.73
CA ASP A 70 15.94 -13.27 -8.51
C ASP A 70 16.54 -12.31 -9.57
N GLU A 71 17.51 -12.82 -10.35
CA GLU A 71 18.21 -12.03 -11.38
C GLU A 71 17.26 -11.51 -12.47
N ASP A 72 16.18 -12.23 -12.76
CA ASP A 72 15.12 -11.83 -13.69
C ASP A 72 14.12 -10.86 -13.05
N GLY A 73 14.27 -10.56 -11.76
CA GLY A 73 13.39 -9.69 -11.00
C GLY A 73 12.09 -10.36 -10.56
N ALA A 74 11.99 -11.69 -10.60
CA ALA A 74 10.83 -12.41 -10.09
C ALA A 74 10.93 -12.62 -8.57
N LEU A 75 9.84 -12.38 -7.84
CA LEU A 75 9.78 -12.63 -6.39
C LEU A 75 9.74 -14.15 -6.14
N ARG A 76 10.68 -14.63 -5.33
CA ARG A 76 10.80 -16.01 -4.88
C ARG A 76 10.66 -16.07 -3.37
N HIS A 77 10.13 -17.18 -2.88
CA HIS A 77 10.16 -17.52 -1.47
C HIS A 77 10.52 -18.99 -1.28
N GLY A 78 11.09 -19.31 -0.12
CA GLY A 78 11.26 -20.69 0.35
C GLY A 78 10.05 -21.15 1.16
N ASP A 79 10.15 -22.38 1.70
CA ASP A 79 9.09 -22.99 2.51
C ASP A 79 9.29 -22.80 4.02
N THR A 80 10.47 -22.32 4.43
CA THR A 80 10.81 -22.12 5.85
C THR A 80 10.52 -20.68 6.29
N TYR A 81 10.04 -20.55 7.52
CA TYR A 81 9.72 -19.28 8.13
C TYR A 81 9.85 -19.35 9.66
N SER A 82 10.09 -18.19 10.27
CA SER A 82 10.14 -18.03 11.72
C SER A 82 9.32 -16.81 12.14
N GLY A 83 8.21 -17.04 12.83
CA GLY A 83 7.28 -15.97 13.24
C GLY A 83 6.50 -15.35 12.07
N GLY A 84 6.15 -14.07 12.20
CA GLY A 84 5.41 -13.30 11.20
C GLY A 84 3.95 -13.76 11.00
N SER A 85 3.29 -13.14 10.03
CA SER A 85 1.89 -13.37 9.69
C SER A 85 1.72 -14.57 8.76
N SER A 86 0.88 -15.52 9.18
CA SER A 86 0.47 -16.64 8.32
C SER A 86 -0.43 -16.18 7.18
N ALA A 87 -1.32 -15.21 7.42
CA ALA A 87 -2.14 -14.62 6.38
C ALA A 87 -1.30 -13.91 5.30
N ALA A 88 -0.20 -13.25 5.68
CA ALA A 88 0.72 -12.64 4.72
C ALA A 88 1.46 -13.70 3.88
N ARG A 89 1.88 -14.82 4.49
CA ARG A 89 2.50 -15.94 3.75
C ARG A 89 1.54 -16.56 2.74
N GLU A 90 0.29 -16.77 3.15
CA GLU A 90 -0.77 -17.29 2.27
C GLU A 90 -0.99 -16.34 1.08
N LEU A 91 -1.12 -15.04 1.33
CA LEU A 91 -1.31 -14.05 0.27
C LEU A 91 -0.13 -14.04 -0.72
N ILE A 92 1.12 -14.03 -0.22
CA ILE A 92 2.31 -14.06 -1.09
C ILE A 92 2.37 -15.36 -1.91
N SER A 93 2.12 -16.50 -1.28
CA SER A 93 2.15 -17.80 -1.97
C SER A 93 1.09 -17.85 -3.07
N SER A 94 -0.14 -17.42 -2.77
CA SER A 94 -1.25 -17.33 -3.72
C SER A 94 -0.97 -16.35 -4.85
N ALA A 95 -0.33 -15.22 -4.56
CA ALA A 95 0.08 -14.25 -5.58
C ALA A 95 1.15 -14.81 -6.52
N VAL A 96 2.14 -15.55 -5.98
CA VAL A 96 3.23 -16.17 -6.75
C VAL A 96 2.73 -17.33 -7.62
N SER A 97 1.76 -18.12 -7.15
CA SER A 97 1.17 -19.23 -7.92
C SER A 97 -0.10 -18.86 -8.70
N GLY A 98 -0.51 -17.60 -8.64
CA GLY A 98 -1.80 -17.12 -9.14
C GLY A 98 -1.93 -17.10 -10.66
N GLN A 99 -3.10 -16.67 -11.13
CA GLN A 99 -3.42 -16.56 -12.55
C GLN A 99 -2.98 -15.23 -13.16
N HIS A 100 -2.82 -14.19 -12.33
CA HIS A 100 -2.38 -12.86 -12.76
C HIS A 100 -0.86 -12.78 -12.84
N LEU A 101 -0.34 -12.09 -13.85
CA LEU A 101 1.04 -11.58 -13.82
C LEU A 101 1.02 -10.21 -13.13
N LEU A 102 1.73 -10.10 -12.02
CA LEU A 102 1.84 -8.90 -11.21
C LEU A 102 3.19 -8.24 -11.47
N ILE A 103 3.17 -7.01 -11.97
CA ILE A 103 4.37 -6.26 -12.32
C ILE A 103 4.57 -5.13 -11.32
N PHE A 104 5.70 -5.11 -10.60
CA PHE A 104 6.07 -4.00 -9.75
C PHE A 104 6.78 -2.93 -10.56
N GLU A 105 6.28 -1.70 -10.47
CA GLU A 105 6.78 -0.54 -11.18
C GLU A 105 7.05 0.59 -10.20
N ASP A 106 8.22 1.21 -10.37
CA ASP A 106 8.63 2.34 -9.56
C ASP A 106 7.86 3.58 -10.03
N ALA A 107 7.01 4.09 -9.14
CA ALA A 107 6.20 5.27 -9.37
C ALA A 107 6.66 6.45 -8.50
N SER A 108 7.90 6.45 -8.01
CA SER A 108 8.40 7.53 -7.15
C SER A 108 8.27 8.91 -7.77
N ASN A 109 7.69 9.83 -6.98
CA ASN A 109 7.40 11.22 -7.35
C ASN A 109 6.28 11.40 -8.38
N ARG A 110 5.48 10.35 -8.65
CA ARG A 110 4.29 10.50 -9.50
C ARG A 110 3.19 11.14 -8.69
N ASP A 111 2.56 12.15 -9.27
CA ASP A 111 1.48 12.90 -8.62
C ASP A 111 0.14 12.16 -8.67
N ASP A 112 0.02 11.06 -9.41
CA ASP A 112 -1.20 10.26 -9.57
C ASP A 112 -1.22 8.97 -8.74
N VAL A 113 -0.19 8.74 -7.92
CA VAL A 113 -0.03 7.55 -7.06
C VAL A 113 0.11 8.01 -5.61
N VAL A 114 -0.70 7.46 -4.70
CA VAL A 114 -0.63 7.75 -3.26
C VAL A 114 -0.07 6.53 -2.55
N PHE A 115 1.22 6.52 -2.23
CA PHE A 115 1.96 5.37 -1.70
C PHE A 115 2.04 4.15 -2.63
N CYS A 116 0.90 3.50 -2.91
CA CYS A 116 0.77 2.37 -3.83
C CYS A 116 -0.51 2.48 -4.63
N ARG A 117 -0.56 1.82 -5.79
CA ARG A 117 -1.78 1.67 -6.59
C ARG A 117 -1.67 0.50 -7.55
N ILE A 118 -2.69 -0.34 -7.62
CA ILE A 118 -2.82 -1.34 -8.67
C ILE A 118 -3.59 -0.79 -9.90
N VAL A 119 -3.10 -1.10 -11.10
CA VAL A 119 -3.75 -0.77 -12.37
C VAL A 119 -3.71 -1.97 -13.34
N GLY A 120 -4.64 -2.02 -14.29
CA GLY A 120 -4.63 -3.05 -15.34
C GLY A 120 -3.50 -2.83 -16.34
N GLY A 121 -2.75 -3.88 -16.66
CA GLY A 121 -1.76 -3.89 -17.74
C GLY A 121 -2.32 -4.49 -19.03
N ARG A 122 -1.61 -4.28 -20.14
CA ARG A 122 -1.92 -4.91 -21.43
C ARG A 122 -0.65 -5.44 -22.08
N TRP A 123 -0.79 -6.59 -22.74
CA TRP A 123 0.26 -7.12 -23.60
C TRP A 123 0.35 -6.33 -24.90
N VAL A 124 1.56 -6.10 -25.41
CA VAL A 124 1.75 -5.45 -26.72
C VAL A 124 1.35 -6.37 -27.88
N SER A 125 1.47 -7.69 -27.70
CA SER A 125 0.96 -8.66 -28.66
C SER A 125 -0.19 -9.44 -28.06
N ASP A 126 -1.30 -9.48 -28.79
CA ASP A 126 -2.47 -10.31 -28.49
C ASP A 126 -2.12 -11.77 -28.77
N ALA A 127 -1.63 -12.46 -27.74
CA ALA A 127 -1.61 -13.91 -27.73
C ALA A 127 -2.63 -14.37 -26.70
N ALA A 128 -3.60 -15.17 -27.14
CA ALA A 128 -4.69 -15.67 -26.30
C ALA A 128 -4.23 -16.49 -25.08
N THR A 129 -2.96 -16.89 -25.05
CA THR A 129 -2.38 -17.73 -23.99
C THR A 129 -1.72 -16.93 -22.86
N LYS A 130 -1.67 -15.59 -22.94
CA LYS A 130 -1.00 -14.79 -21.92
C LYS A 130 -1.92 -14.51 -20.73
N PRO A 131 -1.40 -14.56 -19.49
CA PRO A 131 -2.20 -14.28 -18.30
C PRO A 131 -2.63 -12.80 -18.27
N PRO A 132 -3.73 -12.45 -17.58
CA PRO A 132 -4.06 -11.07 -17.29
C PRO A 132 -2.92 -10.39 -16.51
N VAL A 133 -2.66 -9.12 -16.80
CA VAL A 133 -1.57 -8.36 -16.18
C VAL A 133 -2.15 -7.30 -15.26
N GLN A 134 -1.61 -7.20 -14.05
CA GLN A 134 -1.82 -6.05 -13.17
C GLN A 134 -0.47 -5.44 -12.81
N ILE A 135 -0.42 -4.13 -12.71
CA ILE A 135 0.78 -3.37 -12.41
C ILE A 135 0.58 -2.72 -11.04
N VAL A 136 1.47 -3.03 -10.10
CA VAL A 136 1.54 -2.41 -8.78
C VAL A 136 2.54 -1.25 -8.88
N LEU A 137 1.99 -0.05 -8.90
CA LEU A 137 2.74 1.20 -8.86
C LEU A 137 3.12 1.51 -7.41
N ILE A 138 4.40 1.76 -7.13
CA ILE A 138 4.91 2.00 -5.77
C ILE A 138 5.65 3.33 -5.74
N ASP A 139 5.15 4.30 -4.97
CA ASP A 139 5.85 5.55 -4.69
C ASP A 139 6.63 5.44 -3.37
N PHE A 140 7.91 5.10 -3.48
CA PHE A 140 8.82 5.03 -2.32
C PHE A 140 9.08 6.41 -1.69
N THR A 141 8.96 7.49 -2.47
CA THR A 141 9.17 8.84 -1.95
C THR A 141 8.05 9.18 -0.98
N ASP A 142 6.81 8.80 -1.28
CA ASP A 142 5.67 9.04 -0.39
C ASP A 142 5.81 8.33 0.96
N PHE A 143 6.27 7.08 0.99
CA PHE A 143 6.57 6.41 2.27
C PHE A 143 7.63 7.14 3.10
N SER A 144 8.60 7.81 2.47
CA SER A 144 9.62 8.60 3.18
C SER A 144 9.11 9.93 3.75
N ARG A 145 7.92 10.38 3.32
CA ARG A 145 7.28 11.63 3.76
C ARG A 145 6.33 11.43 4.95
N VAL A 146 6.06 10.19 5.34
CA VAL A 146 5.18 9.88 6.47
C VAL A 146 5.95 10.06 7.79
N MET A 147 5.31 10.71 8.74
CA MET A 147 5.80 10.91 10.10
C MET A 147 4.70 10.58 11.12
N GLY A 148 5.04 10.44 12.39
CA GLY A 148 4.06 10.17 13.44
C GLY A 148 4.58 9.21 14.50
N ASP A 149 3.66 8.51 15.17
CA ASP A 149 4.01 7.52 16.18
C ASP A 149 4.82 6.37 15.59
N ARG A 150 5.89 5.96 16.29
CA ARG A 150 6.83 4.93 15.81
C ARG A 150 6.13 3.59 15.56
N GLU A 151 5.21 3.24 16.44
CA GLU A 151 4.43 2.01 16.38
C GLU A 151 3.48 1.99 15.18
N ALA A 152 2.92 3.15 14.79
CA ALA A 152 2.11 3.28 13.59
C ALA A 152 2.99 3.25 12.32
N LEU A 153 4.19 3.83 12.35
CA LEU A 153 5.14 3.77 11.22
C LEU A 153 5.59 2.32 10.95
N ALA A 154 5.79 1.52 12.00
CA ALA A 154 6.08 0.10 11.84
C ALA A 154 4.94 -0.66 11.13
N ALA A 155 3.70 -0.19 11.30
CA ALA A 155 2.48 -0.71 10.69
C ALA A 155 2.13 -0.09 9.31
N PHE A 156 2.92 0.86 8.82
CA PHE A 156 2.69 1.57 7.56
C PHE A 156 4.00 1.84 6.83
N ASN A 157 4.39 0.89 5.98
CA ASN A 157 5.58 0.97 5.15
C ASN A 157 5.32 0.26 3.81
N VAL A 158 6.30 0.30 2.90
CA VAL A 158 6.13 -0.27 1.55
C VAL A 158 5.75 -1.74 1.54
N GLY A 159 6.16 -2.55 2.52
CA GLY A 159 5.74 -3.95 2.61
C GLY A 159 4.24 -4.09 2.87
N TRP A 160 3.68 -3.29 3.78
CA TRP A 160 2.24 -3.24 4.03
C TRP A 160 1.45 -2.70 2.83
N GLY A 161 1.98 -1.67 2.16
CA GLY A 161 1.38 -1.13 0.94
C GLY A 161 1.36 -2.16 -0.19
N VAL A 162 2.44 -2.89 -0.40
CA VAL A 162 2.49 -3.98 -1.40
C VAL A 162 1.48 -5.08 -1.06
N LEU A 163 1.39 -5.53 0.20
CA LEU A 163 0.42 -6.56 0.59
C LEU A 163 -1.03 -6.11 0.36
N HIS A 164 -1.34 -4.83 0.58
CA HIS A 164 -2.65 -4.25 0.29
C HIS A 164 -3.01 -4.35 -1.20
N GLU A 165 -2.09 -3.97 -2.09
CA GLU A 165 -2.33 -4.10 -3.54
C GLU A 165 -2.43 -5.56 -3.99
N LEU A 166 -1.63 -6.45 -3.38
CA LEU A 166 -1.71 -7.89 -3.66
C LEU A 166 -3.05 -8.49 -3.22
N SER A 167 -3.68 -8.02 -2.14
CA SER A 167 -5.00 -8.52 -1.76
C SER A 167 -6.08 -8.17 -2.78
N HIS A 168 -6.03 -6.99 -3.40
CA HIS A 168 -6.91 -6.68 -4.54
C HIS A 168 -6.67 -7.66 -5.70
N ALA A 169 -5.42 -7.94 -6.03
CA ALA A 169 -5.06 -8.82 -7.13
C ALA A 169 -5.50 -10.28 -6.94
N VAL A 170 -5.35 -10.80 -5.71
CA VAL A 170 -5.53 -12.23 -5.41
C VAL A 170 -6.94 -12.54 -4.94
N HIS A 171 -7.53 -11.68 -4.12
CA HIS A 171 -8.83 -11.93 -3.47
C HIS A 171 -9.96 -11.06 -4.02
N ASP A 172 -9.69 -10.15 -4.96
CA ASP A 172 -10.67 -9.14 -5.41
C ASP A 172 -11.29 -8.35 -4.25
N SER A 173 -10.54 -8.21 -3.15
CA SER A 173 -11.00 -7.55 -1.92
C SER A 173 -11.26 -6.08 -2.20
N LEU A 174 -12.27 -5.48 -1.58
CA LEU A 174 -12.58 -4.07 -1.78
C LEU A 174 -12.06 -3.18 -0.65
N ASP A 175 -11.67 -1.96 -1.03
CA ASP A 175 -11.41 -0.88 -0.08
C ASP A 175 -12.70 -0.36 0.56
N ALA A 176 -12.56 0.36 1.67
CA ALA A 176 -13.68 1.03 2.30
C ALA A 176 -14.35 2.02 1.34
N HIS A 177 -15.69 2.06 1.36
CA HIS A 177 -16.47 3.00 0.56
C HIS A 177 -16.93 4.22 1.36
N ARG A 178 -16.96 4.12 2.69
CA ARG A 178 -17.47 5.20 3.57
C ARG A 178 -16.51 5.51 4.71
N ALA A 179 -16.55 6.77 5.16
CA ALA A 179 -15.82 7.20 6.34
C ALA A 179 -16.23 6.38 7.58
N GLY A 180 -15.24 5.96 8.37
CA GLY A 180 -15.45 5.09 9.53
C GLY A 180 -15.43 3.59 9.23
N GLU A 181 -15.43 3.19 7.95
CA GLU A 181 -15.21 1.80 7.55
C GLU A 181 -13.71 1.51 7.36
N VAL A 182 -13.34 0.24 7.57
CA VAL A 182 -11.99 -0.28 7.32
C VAL A 182 -11.92 -0.89 5.91
N GLY A 183 -12.93 -1.67 5.51
CA GLY A 183 -12.99 -2.34 4.21
C GLY A 183 -12.35 -3.73 4.26
N GLU A 184 -12.76 -4.62 3.35
CA GLU A 184 -12.33 -6.03 3.33
C GLU A 184 -10.82 -6.17 3.15
N CYS A 185 -10.25 -5.36 2.25
CA CYS A 185 -8.82 -5.32 1.98
C CYS A 185 -8.04 -5.00 3.27
N GLU A 186 -8.39 -3.90 3.93
CA GLU A 186 -7.71 -3.46 5.14
C GLU A 186 -8.02 -4.35 6.36
N GLU A 187 -9.17 -5.03 6.41
CA GLU A 187 -9.45 -6.04 7.44
C GLU A 187 -8.48 -7.23 7.36
N LEU A 188 -8.18 -7.70 6.15
CA LEU A 188 -7.16 -8.71 5.92
C LEU A 188 -5.77 -8.19 6.32
N ILE A 189 -5.42 -6.95 5.94
CA ILE A 189 -4.12 -6.38 6.35
C ILE A 189 -4.07 -6.20 7.88
N ASN A 190 -5.14 -5.77 8.54
CA ASN A 190 -5.20 -5.68 10.00
C ASN A 190 -5.08 -7.05 10.68
N ARG A 191 -5.61 -8.12 10.09
CA ARG A 191 -5.33 -9.48 10.55
C ARG A 191 -3.83 -9.77 10.54
N MET A 192 -3.14 -9.45 9.44
CA MET A 192 -1.70 -9.63 9.35
C MET A 192 -0.94 -8.79 10.39
N ARG A 193 -1.40 -7.54 10.63
CA ARG A 193 -0.82 -6.66 11.66
C ARG A 193 -0.98 -7.22 13.07
N ARG A 194 -2.14 -7.79 13.40
CA ARG A 194 -2.36 -8.48 14.68
C ARG A 194 -1.44 -9.68 14.86
N GLU A 195 -1.28 -10.49 13.81
CA GLU A 195 -0.37 -11.65 13.83
C GLU A 195 1.11 -11.21 14.03
N CYS A 196 1.47 -10.03 13.52
CA CYS A 196 2.79 -9.42 13.73
C CYS A 196 2.91 -8.57 15.01
N ALA A 197 1.87 -8.49 15.83
CA ALA A 197 1.80 -7.64 17.03
C ALA A 197 2.18 -6.17 16.76
N VAL A 198 1.73 -5.60 15.63
CA VAL A 198 1.87 -4.17 15.31
C VAL A 198 0.50 -3.47 15.32
N ALA A 199 0.52 -2.13 15.34
CA ALA A 199 -0.70 -1.33 15.39
C ALA A 199 -1.63 -1.57 14.19
N GLU A 200 -2.94 -1.56 14.40
CA GLU A 200 -3.95 -1.78 13.36
C GLU A 200 -4.43 -0.45 12.80
N ARG A 201 -4.75 -0.36 11.50
CA ARG A 201 -5.37 0.83 10.93
C ARG A 201 -6.79 0.93 11.47
N ALA A 202 -7.11 2.03 12.13
CA ALA A 202 -8.41 2.23 12.77
C ALA A 202 -9.49 2.64 11.77
N GLU A 203 -9.11 3.42 10.77
CA GLU A 203 -10.00 3.97 9.74
C GLU A 203 -9.25 3.97 8.39
N TYR A 204 -9.94 3.58 7.31
CA TYR A 204 -9.33 3.64 5.98
C TYR A 204 -9.13 5.09 5.53
N PHE A 205 -10.17 5.92 5.63
CA PHE A 205 -10.08 7.30 5.19
C PHE A 205 -9.20 8.13 6.12
N PHE A 206 -8.36 8.96 5.52
CA PHE A 206 -7.61 9.95 6.26
C PHE A 206 -8.49 11.17 6.60
N THR A 207 -8.04 11.99 7.54
CA THR A 207 -8.67 13.27 7.85
C THR A 207 -7.70 14.42 7.66
N PHE A 208 -8.19 15.58 7.21
CA PHE A 208 -7.35 16.78 7.12
C PHE A 208 -7.22 17.40 8.51
N TYR A 209 -5.99 17.70 8.89
CA TYR A 209 -5.74 18.56 10.05
C TYR A 209 -5.97 20.02 9.62
N PRO A 210 -6.54 20.89 10.48
CA PRO A 210 -6.70 22.30 10.16
C PRO A 210 -5.34 22.91 9.80
N GLY A 211 -5.19 23.29 8.53
CA GLY A 211 -3.97 23.95 8.05
C GLY A 211 -3.90 25.39 8.57
N THR A 212 -2.68 25.90 8.75
CA THR A 212 -2.46 27.34 8.81
C THR A 212 -2.13 27.82 7.40
N GLU A 213 -3.02 28.58 6.80
CA GLU A 213 -2.71 29.30 5.56
C GLU A 213 -1.97 30.60 5.94
N ARG A 214 -0.68 30.67 5.63
CA ARG A 214 0.07 31.93 5.65
C ARG A 214 0.41 32.31 4.21
N SER A 215 0.56 33.61 3.93
CA SER A 215 0.87 34.13 2.58
C SER A 215 2.13 33.52 1.96
N GLU A 216 3.05 33.01 2.79
CA GLU A 216 4.36 32.49 2.40
C GLU A 216 4.40 30.95 2.31
N PHE A 217 3.45 30.22 2.92
CA PHE A 217 3.39 28.77 2.84
C PHE A 217 1.98 28.22 3.10
N LYS A 218 1.61 27.19 2.35
CA LYS A 218 0.37 26.42 2.55
C LYS A 218 0.74 25.00 2.94
N THR A 219 0.43 24.62 4.18
CA THR A 219 0.53 23.23 4.64
C THR A 219 -0.85 22.62 4.72
N ARG A 220 -1.02 21.42 4.16
CA ARG A 220 -2.28 20.67 4.25
C ARG A 220 -1.98 19.30 4.81
N TYR A 221 -1.85 19.22 6.13
CA TYR A 221 -1.56 17.95 6.78
C TYR A 221 -2.75 17.00 6.69
N VAL A 222 -2.42 15.77 6.36
CA VAL A 222 -3.31 14.61 6.42
C VAL A 222 -2.93 13.82 7.65
N ARG A 223 -3.91 13.21 8.33
CA ARG A 223 -3.68 12.25 9.41
C ARG A 223 -4.39 10.94 9.15
N LEU A 224 -3.73 9.85 9.51
CA LEU A 224 -4.26 8.48 9.47
C LEU A 224 -4.18 7.85 10.86
N ALA A 225 -5.28 7.23 11.28
CA ALA A 225 -5.43 6.69 12.63
C ALA A 225 -5.03 5.21 12.69
N PHE A 226 -4.28 4.86 13.74
CA PHE A 226 -3.97 3.48 14.10
C PHE A 226 -4.39 3.21 15.55
N ASP A 227 -4.74 1.98 15.87
CA ASP A 227 -5.00 1.52 17.22
C ASP A 227 -3.98 0.44 17.61
N GLU A 228 -3.36 0.63 18.78
CA GLU A 228 -2.54 -0.39 19.42
C GLU A 228 -3.33 -1.01 20.58
N GLN A 229 -3.47 -2.33 20.58
CA GLN A 229 -4.05 -3.05 21.70
C GLN A 229 -2.98 -3.29 22.77
N ARG A 230 -3.21 -2.80 23.99
CA ARG A 230 -2.32 -3.05 25.13
C ARG A 230 -2.79 -4.27 25.93
N PRO A 231 -2.09 -5.41 25.88
CA PRO A 231 -2.54 -6.64 26.52
C PRO A 231 -2.76 -6.48 28.03
N GLU A 232 -1.90 -5.70 28.68
CA GLU A 232 -1.89 -5.46 30.12
C GLU A 232 -3.17 -4.80 30.64
N THR A 233 -3.78 -3.92 29.83
CA THR A 233 -4.91 -3.09 30.26
C THR A 233 -6.20 -3.40 29.52
N GLY A 234 -6.12 -4.16 28.42
CA GLY A 234 -7.21 -4.37 27.47
C GLY A 234 -7.65 -3.09 26.75
N LYS A 235 -7.03 -1.94 27.00
CA LYS A 235 -7.38 -0.65 26.38
C LYS A 235 -6.67 -0.49 25.04
N LYS A 236 -7.34 0.20 24.12
CA LYS A 236 -6.74 0.65 22.86
C LYS A 236 -6.08 2.01 23.06
N ARG A 237 -4.86 2.16 22.55
CA ARG A 237 -4.17 3.45 22.40
C ARG A 237 -4.30 3.89 20.94
N ARG A 238 -4.87 5.08 20.72
CA ARG A 238 -4.92 5.72 19.40
C ARG A 238 -3.55 6.32 19.08
N LEU A 239 -3.05 6.00 17.89
CA LEU A 239 -1.80 6.45 17.30
C LEU A 239 -2.10 7.18 15.99
N TRP A 240 -1.17 8.01 15.53
CA TRP A 240 -1.33 8.86 14.36
C TRP A 240 -0.12 8.79 13.44
N LEU A 241 -0.41 8.66 12.15
CA LEU A 241 0.49 9.03 11.07
C LEU A 241 0.04 10.33 10.45
N MET A 242 0.99 11.09 9.93
CA MET A 242 0.78 12.38 9.31
C MET A 242 1.72 12.58 8.12
N TRP A 243 1.27 13.33 7.12
CA TRP A 243 2.08 13.79 6.00
C TRP A 243 1.49 15.06 5.41
N ASP A 244 2.27 15.79 4.63
CA ASP A 244 1.78 16.96 3.88
C ASP A 244 1.15 16.51 2.55
N ALA A 245 -0.13 16.82 2.34
CA ALA A 245 -0.86 16.53 1.11
C ALA A 245 -0.28 17.25 -0.13
N VAL A 246 0.53 18.30 0.06
CA VAL A 246 1.22 18.96 -1.05
C VAL A 246 2.43 18.15 -1.52
N LEU A 247 3.02 17.34 -0.64
CA LEU A 247 4.19 16.55 -0.95
C LEU A 247 3.82 15.16 -1.44
N VAL A 248 2.82 14.51 -0.84
CA VAL A 248 2.36 13.16 -1.22
C VAL A 248 1.46 13.21 -2.46
N GLY A 249 1.59 12.22 -3.35
CA GLY A 249 0.80 12.14 -4.57
C GLY A 249 -0.72 12.03 -4.32
N GLY A 250 -1.51 12.24 -5.37
CA GLY A 250 -2.97 12.04 -5.45
C GLY A 250 -3.85 12.87 -4.52
N LEU A 251 -3.30 13.85 -3.81
CA LEU A 251 -4.02 14.69 -2.84
C LEU A 251 -4.05 16.18 -3.18
N LYS A 252 -3.50 16.56 -4.34
CA LYS A 252 -3.48 17.93 -4.87
C LYS A 252 -4.81 18.33 -5.52
#